data_AF-A0A4R8WF51-F1
#
_entry.id   AF-A0A4R8WF51-F1
#
_cell.length_a   1.000
_cell.length_b   1.000
_cell.length_c   1.000
_cell.angle_alpha   90.00
_cell.angle_beta   90.00
_cell.angle_gamma   90.00
#
_symmetry.space_group_name_H-M   'P 1'
#
loop_
_entity.id
_entity.type
_entity.pdbx_description
1 polymer ?
#
loop_
_entity_poly.entity_id
_entity_poly.type
_entity_poly.pdbx_seq_one_letter_code
_entity_poly.pdbx_strand_id
1 'polypeptide(L)'
;MATLVSTTQQQLGLLFDAVAAADKAIARCFAVRAEAVDRARRFSAAQAGSIPLSLQSRWSREEIAQRELSSELAATLRIPERTAETLLAES
;
A
#
# COMPACT_ATOMS: atom_id res chain seq x y z
N MET A 1 -3.11 47.41 10.10
CA MET A 1 -2.28 47.69 8.90
C MET A 1 -2.29 46.44 8.04
N ALA A 2 -3.04 46.44 6.93
CA ALA A 2 -3.11 45.29 6.03
C ALA A 2 -1.84 45.27 5.16
N THR A 3 -1.01 44.24 5.34
CA THR A 3 0.16 43.99 4.49
C THR A 3 -0.32 43.70 3.08
N LEU A 4 -0.01 44.60 2.15
CA LEU A 4 -0.18 44.38 0.71
C LEU A 4 0.82 43.30 0.30
N VAL A 5 0.40 42.04 0.37
CA VAL A 5 1.16 40.91 -0.17
C VAL A 5 1.37 41.16 -1.65
N SER A 6 2.63 41.12 -2.10
CA SER A 6 2.92 41.39 -3.51
C SER A 6 2.29 40.31 -4.40
N THR A 7 1.94 40.64 -5.64
CA THR A 7 1.35 39.68 -6.59
C THR A 7 2.19 38.40 -6.72
N THR A 8 3.52 38.52 -6.64
CA THR A 8 4.45 37.38 -6.62
C THR A 8 4.29 36.49 -5.40
N GLN A 9 4.10 37.05 -4.21
CA GLN A 9 3.88 36.29 -2.98
C GLN A 9 2.51 35.57 -3.00
N GLN A 10 1.47 36.19 -3.58
CA GLN A 10 0.18 35.55 -3.78
C GLN A 10 0.28 34.36 -4.75
N GLN A 11 1.00 34.53 -5.86
CA GLN A 11 1.25 33.46 -6.83
C GLN A 11 2.03 32.29 -6.18
N LEU A 12 3.04 32.58 -5.37
CA LEU A 12 3.78 31.55 -4.64
C LEU A 12 2.88 30.79 -3.64
N GLY A 13 1.96 31.49 -2.96
CA GLY A 13 0.95 30.86 -2.10
C GLY A 13 0.08 29.85 -2.86
N LEU A 14 -0.42 30.22 -4.03
CA LEU A 14 -1.20 29.31 -4.88
C LEU A 14 -0.41 28.08 -5.34
N LEU A 15 0.89 28.23 -5.61
CA LEU A 15 1.76 27.10 -5.94
C LEU A 15 1.91 26.15 -4.76
N PHE A 16 2.08 26.66 -3.53
CA PHE A 16 2.15 25.81 -2.34
C PHE A 16 0.82 25.16 -1.99
N ASP A 17 -0.31 25.85 -2.19
CA ASP A 17 -1.63 25.25 -2.02
C ASP A 17 -1.83 24.07 -2.99
N ALA A 18 -1.35 24.19 -4.23
CA ALA A 18 -1.38 23.11 -5.20
C ALA A 18 -0.51 21.91 -4.75
N VAL A 19 0.68 22.16 -4.20
CA VAL A 19 1.54 21.11 -3.61
C VAL A 19 0.84 20.42 -2.44
N ALA A 20 0.24 21.20 -1.52
CA ALA A 20 -0.47 20.66 -0.37
C ALA A 20 -1.71 19.85 -0.77
N ALA A 21 -2.40 20.25 -1.83
CA ALA A 21 -3.51 19.49 -2.39
C ALA A 21 -3.05 18.15 -2.99
N ALA A 22 -1.94 18.15 -3.72
CA ALA A 22 -1.35 16.93 -4.27
C ALA A 22 -0.90 15.98 -3.16
N ASP A 23 -0.22 16.47 -2.12
CA ASP A 23 0.23 15.67 -0.98
C ASP A 23 -0.95 15.01 -0.24
N LYS A 24 -2.04 15.76 0.00
CA LYS A 24 -3.28 15.20 0.57
C LYS A 24 -3.89 14.12 -0.31
N ALA A 25 -3.86 14.27 -1.63
CA ALA A 25 -4.35 13.26 -2.55
C ALA A 25 -3.49 11.99 -2.49
N ILE A 26 -2.17 12.14 -2.48
CA ILE A 26 -1.21 11.04 -2.34
C ILE A 26 -1.44 10.30 -1.02
N ALA A 27 -1.58 11.01 0.10
CA ALA A 27 -1.84 10.42 1.41
C ALA A 27 -3.14 9.60 1.43
N ARG A 28 -4.21 10.10 0.79
CA ARG A 28 -5.47 9.35 0.64
C ARG A 28 -5.29 8.09 -0.19
N CYS A 29 -4.56 8.16 -1.29
CA CYS A 29 -4.26 6.99 -2.12
C CYS A 29 -3.45 5.94 -1.35
N PHE A 30 -2.49 6.35 -0.53
CA PHE A 30 -1.76 5.43 0.35
C PHE A 30 -2.67 4.74 1.37
N ALA A 31 -3.60 5.48 2.00
CA ALA A 31 -4.56 4.90 2.93
C ALA A 31 -5.48 3.88 2.25
N VAL A 32 -6.00 4.20 1.06
CA VAL A 32 -6.83 3.27 0.27
C VAL A 32 -6.05 2.01 -0.10
N ARG A 33 -4.78 2.16 -0.49
CA ARG A 33 -3.91 1.02 -0.81
C ARG A 33 -3.68 0.13 0.42
N ALA A 34 -3.38 0.73 1.58
CA ALA A 34 -3.16 -0.02 2.81
C ALA A 34 -4.41 -0.84 3.20
N GLU A 35 -5.60 -0.25 3.13
CA GLU A 35 -6.85 -0.96 3.39
C GLU A 35 -7.11 -2.09 2.38
N ALA A 36 -6.79 -1.89 1.10
CA ALA A 36 -6.90 -2.93 0.09
C ALA A 36 -5.93 -4.10 0.35
N VAL A 37 -4.69 -3.80 0.75
CA VAL A 37 -3.68 -4.81 1.10
C VAL A 37 -4.09 -5.59 2.34
N ASP A 38 -4.57 -4.93 3.41
CA ASP A 38 -5.06 -5.60 4.61
C ASP A 38 -6.28 -6.50 4.33
N ARG A 39 -7.22 -6.05 3.48
CA ARG A 39 -8.31 -6.92 3.03
C ARG A 39 -7.80 -8.16 2.28
N ALA A 40 -6.84 -8.00 1.37
CA ALA A 40 -6.23 -9.13 0.67
C ALA A 40 -5.54 -10.11 1.63
N ARG A 41 -4.82 -9.57 2.63
CA ARG A 41 -4.18 -10.36 3.70
C ARG A 41 -5.20 -11.17 4.50
N ARG A 42 -6.30 -10.54 4.96
CA ARG A 42 -7.36 -11.23 5.69
C ARG A 42 -8.05 -12.30 4.85
N PHE A 43 -8.30 -12.02 3.57
CA PHE A 43 -8.88 -12.99 2.66
C PHE A 43 -7.96 -14.20 2.47
N SER A 44 -6.66 -13.97 2.20
CA SER A 44 -5.67 -15.06 2.08
C SER A 44 -5.61 -15.92 3.34
N ALA A 45 -5.55 -15.29 4.52
CA ALA A 45 -5.54 -15.99 5.80
C ALA A 45 -6.81 -16.84 6.03
N ALA A 46 -8.00 -16.32 5.68
CA ALA A 46 -9.25 -17.07 5.77
C ALA A 46 -9.29 -18.28 4.81
N GLN A 47 -8.62 -18.17 3.66
CA GLN A 47 -8.55 -19.23 2.65
C GLN A 47 -7.42 -20.24 2.90
N ALA A 48 -6.45 -19.94 3.78
CA ALA A 48 -5.29 -20.79 4.02
C ALA A 48 -5.67 -22.23 4.36
N GLY A 49 -6.74 -22.43 5.14
CA GLY A 49 -7.25 -23.76 5.49
C GLY A 49 -7.65 -24.62 4.28
N SER A 50 -7.94 -24.03 3.12
CA SER A 50 -8.29 -24.74 1.89
C SER A 50 -7.09 -25.22 1.06
N ILE A 51 -5.87 -24.75 1.37
CA ILE A 51 -4.65 -25.06 0.59
C ILE A 51 -4.30 -26.54 0.71
N PRO A 52 -4.33 -27.33 -0.38
CA PRO A 52 -3.97 -28.74 -0.33
C PRO A 52 -2.54 -28.94 0.20
N LEU A 53 -2.37 -29.75 1.25
CA LEU A 53 -1.06 -30.17 1.73
C LEU A 53 -0.81 -31.63 1.37
N SER A 54 0.42 -31.91 0.95
CA SER A 54 0.94 -33.27 0.84
C SER A 54 1.66 -33.66 2.13
N LEU A 55 1.85 -34.96 2.36
CA LEU A 55 2.66 -35.47 3.48
C LEU A 55 4.13 -35.04 3.42
N GLN A 56 4.59 -34.54 2.26
CA GLN A 56 5.95 -34.05 2.03
C GLN A 56 6.03 -32.52 2.01
N SER A 57 4.93 -31.82 2.30
CA SER A 57 4.91 -30.37 2.29
C SER A 57 5.92 -29.81 3.30
N ARG A 58 6.86 -29.00 2.81
CA ARG A 58 7.90 -28.36 3.62
C ARG A 58 7.42 -27.13 4.39
N TRP A 59 6.29 -26.56 3.96
CA TRP A 59 5.70 -25.34 4.50
C TRP A 59 4.29 -25.61 5.01
N SER A 60 3.92 -24.90 6.07
CA SER A 60 2.55 -24.81 6.58
C SER A 60 1.62 -24.13 5.57
N ARG A 61 0.30 -24.27 5.76
CA ARG A 61 -0.69 -23.63 4.89
C ARG A 61 -0.56 -22.11 4.97
N GLU A 62 -0.30 -21.60 6.16
CA GLU A 62 -0.13 -20.19 6.46
C GLU A 62 1.09 -19.63 5.75
N GLU A 63 2.22 -20.34 5.76
CA GLU A 63 3.42 -19.96 5.01
C GLU A 63 3.19 -19.98 3.50
N ILE A 64 2.46 -20.97 2.97
CA ILE A 64 2.13 -21.02 1.54
C ILE A 64 1.24 -19.84 1.17
N ALA A 65 0.16 -19.60 1.91
CA ALA A 65 -0.77 -18.49 1.70
C ALA A 65 -0.06 -17.13 1.72
N GLN A 66 0.88 -16.95 2.65
CA GLN A 66 1.66 -15.73 2.77
C GLN A 66 2.60 -15.52 1.57
N ARG A 67 3.28 -16.58 1.12
CA ARG A 67 4.20 -16.52 -0.03
C ARG A 67 3.48 -16.32 -1.36
N GLU A 68 2.33 -16.97 -1.55
CA GLU A 68 1.48 -16.74 -2.71
C GLU A 68 0.99 -15.28 -2.73
N LEU A 69 0.52 -14.77 -1.59
CA LEU A 69 0.08 -13.38 -1.48
C LEU A 69 1.21 -12.38 -1.75
N SER A 70 2.42 -12.59 -1.22
CA SER A 70 3.56 -11.69 -1.48
C SER A 70 3.95 -11.69 -2.94
N SER A 71 4.00 -12.87 -3.57
CA SER A 71 4.35 -13.03 -4.97
C SER A 71 3.33 -12.35 -5.90
N GLU A 72 2.04 -12.59 -5.67
CA GLU A 72 0.95 -11.98 -6.46
C GLU A 72 0.90 -10.45 -6.28
N LEU A 73 1.10 -9.95 -5.06
CA LEU A 73 1.14 -8.51 -4.80
C LEU A 73 2.36 -7.87 -5.49
N ALA A 74 3.52 -8.53 -5.45
CA ALA A 74 4.73 -8.06 -6.13
C ALA A 74 4.54 -7.98 -7.65
N ALA A 75 3.95 -9.02 -8.25
CA ALA A 75 3.65 -9.06 -9.68
C ALA A 75 2.63 -7.97 -10.08
N THR A 76 1.57 -7.81 -9.29
CA THR A 76 0.50 -6.83 -9.53
C THR A 76 1.04 -5.39 -9.50
N LEU A 77 1.85 -5.06 -8.49
CA LEU A 77 2.40 -3.72 -8.32
C LEU A 77 3.70 -3.50 -9.12
N ARG A 78 4.25 -4.55 -9.73
CA ARG A 78 5.55 -4.54 -10.43
C ARG A 78 6.69 -4.04 -9.56
N ILE A 79 6.73 -4.54 -8.32
CA ILE A 79 7.75 -4.22 -7.31
C ILE A 79 8.53 -5.47 -6.92
N PRO A 80 9.73 -5.34 -6.32
CA PRO A 80 10.44 -6.48 -5.74
C PRO A 80 9.59 -7.18 -4.68
N GLU A 81 9.69 -8.51 -4.60
CA GLU A 81 8.94 -9.30 -3.62
C GLU A 81 9.21 -8.87 -2.17
N ARG A 82 10.46 -8.51 -1.86
CA ARG A 82 10.83 -7.95 -0.56
C ARG A 82 10.07 -6.67 -0.21
N THR A 83 9.77 -5.83 -1.21
CA THR A 83 8.98 -4.61 -1.01
C THR A 83 7.51 -4.95 -0.78
N ALA A 84 6.97 -5.96 -1.46
CA ALA A 84 5.61 -6.44 -1.22
C ALA A 84 5.45 -7.06 0.18
N GLU A 85 6.44 -7.82 0.66
CA GLU A 85 6.50 -8.32 2.04
C GLU A 85 6.44 -7.18 3.06
N THR A 86 7.24 -6.12 2.88
CA THR A 86 7.20 -4.93 3.75
C THR A 86 5.82 -4.28 3.74
N LEU A 87 5.22 -4.09 2.55
CA LEU A 87 3.87 -3.51 2.45
C LEU A 87 2.80 -4.34 3.18
N LEU A 88 2.90 -5.67 3.12
CA LEU A 88 2.00 -6.58 3.82
C LEU A 88 2.18 -6.56 5.35
N ALA A 89 3.40 -6.24 5.82
CA ALA A 89 3.71 -6.14 7.24
C ALA A 89 3.32 -4.77 7.85
N GLU A 90 3.36 -3.71 7.03
CA GLU A 90 3.02 -2.34 7.44
C GLU A 90 1.54 -1.98 7.30
N SER A 91 0.80 -2.75 6.50
CA SER A 91 -0.66 -2.61 6.31
C SER A 91 -1.41 -3.59 7.19
#